data_AF-A0A835QZW7-F1
#
_entry.id   AF-A0A835QZW7-F1
#
_cell.length_a   1.000
_cell.length_b   1.000
_cell.length_c   1.000
_cell.angle_alpha   90.00
_cell.angle_beta   90.00
_cell.angle_gamma   90.00
#
_symmetry.space_group_name_H-M   'P 1'
#
loop_
_entity.id
_entity.type
_entity.pdbx_description
1 polymer ?
#
loop_
_entity_poly.entity_id
_entity_poly.type
_entity_poly.pdbx_seq_one_letter_code
_entity_poly.pdbx_strand_id
1 'polypeptide(L)'
;MESSLPLWIILLLSILLFSSPASIRGQDYDDTPDSPPPMPPEEEDCNGVFITYTFISRIKEFPHVKNASAQAYAFKAQATVTNTMDKDLKQWKLYVGFQHKEILVSVDGAVIAEGTDFPCPVGNGTTFAGFPQADLANSIDTAGDMTKIQVQIKLLGTQFGVKPTGIPMPKTIKIVHDGIKCPAPKRRGKKKALNFKC
;
A
#
# COMPACT_ATOMS: atom_id res chain seq x y z
N MET A 1 58.29 47.09 14.25
CA MET A 1 57.76 46.36 15.42
C MET A 1 57.03 45.15 14.88
N GLU A 2 57.76 44.08 14.59
CA GLU A 2 57.20 42.79 14.16
C GLU A 2 56.96 41.94 15.39
N SER A 3 55.69 41.78 15.77
CA SER A 3 55.28 40.86 16.82
C SER A 3 55.15 39.46 16.23
N SER A 4 56.19 38.65 16.37
CA SER A 4 56.14 37.21 16.09
C SER A 4 55.37 36.52 17.22
N LEU A 5 54.20 35.96 16.89
CA LEU A 5 53.44 35.17 17.84
C LEU A 5 54.23 33.89 18.17
N PRO A 6 54.39 33.53 19.45
CA PRO A 6 55.20 32.39 19.86
C PRO A 6 54.57 31.06 19.38
N LEU A 7 55.41 30.14 18.91
CA LEU A 7 55.03 28.86 18.29
C LEU A 7 54.01 28.01 19.08
N TRP A 8 54.01 28.07 20.41
CA TRP A 8 53.02 27.38 21.25
C TRP A 8 51.58 27.93 21.12
N ILE A 9 51.40 29.20 20.76
CA ILE A 9 50.07 29.80 20.51
C ILE A 9 49.52 29.29 19.17
N ILE A 10 50.40 29.08 18.18
CA ILE A 10 50.04 28.48 16.89
C ILE A 10 49.66 27.00 17.08
N LEU A 11 50.35 26.29 17.97
CA LEU A 11 50.05 24.88 18.31
C LEU A 11 48.73 24.73 19.09
N LEU A 12 48.39 25.70 19.95
CA LEU A 12 47.12 25.69 20.68
C LEU A 12 45.92 26.05 19.80
N LEU A 13 46.09 26.93 18.81
CA LEU A 13 45.03 27.24 17.83
C LEU A 13 44.73 26.06 16.88
N SER A 14 45.72 25.23 16.52
CA SER A 14 45.49 24.08 15.64
C SER A 14 44.76 22.92 16.34
N ILE A 15 44.94 22.74 17.65
CA ILE A 15 44.26 21.69 18.43
C ILE A 15 42.76 22.00 18.63
N LEU A 16 42.38 23.28 18.67
CA LEU A 16 40.98 23.72 18.79
C LEU A 16 40.20 23.65 17.47
N LEU A 17 40.87 23.53 16.32
CA LEU A 17 40.22 23.37 15.00
C LEU A 17 40.02 21.89 14.60
N PHE A 18 40.65 20.94 15.30
CA PHE A 18 40.55 19.49 15.01
C PHE A 18 39.64 18.71 15.97
N SER A 19 39.02 19.37 16.95
CA SER A 19 38.14 18.76 17.94
C SER A 19 36.66 19.11 17.74
N SER A 20 36.22 19.20 16.49
CA SER A 20 34.80 19.03 16.17
C SER A 20 34.53 17.52 16.06
N PRO A 21 33.75 16.88 16.95
CA PRO A 21 33.14 15.62 16.57
C PRO A 21 32.22 15.97 15.40
N ALA A 22 32.69 15.67 14.18
CA ALA A 22 31.79 15.44 13.07
C ALA A 22 30.81 14.40 13.60
N SER A 23 29.60 14.85 13.94
CA SER A 23 28.51 13.96 14.25
C SER A 23 28.36 13.12 12.99
N ILE A 24 28.93 11.91 13.00
CA ILE A 24 28.63 10.87 12.04
C ILE A 24 27.17 10.54 12.32
N ARG A 25 26.27 11.34 11.78
CA ARG A 25 24.95 10.85 11.42
C ARG A 25 25.27 9.74 10.44
N GLY A 26 25.15 8.49 10.90
CA GLY A 26 25.07 7.34 10.03
C GLY A 26 23.96 7.63 9.03
N GLN A 27 24.36 8.07 7.85
CA GLN A 27 23.51 8.03 6.67
C GLN A 27 23.64 6.59 6.20
N ASP A 28 22.82 5.74 6.83
CA ASP A 28 22.53 4.40 6.37
C ASP A 28 21.72 4.56 5.07
N TYR A 29 22.44 4.80 3.98
CA TYR A 29 21.92 4.80 2.62
C TYR A 29 22.65 3.70 1.88
N ASP A 30 22.18 2.47 2.12
CA ASP A 30 22.39 1.36 1.20
C ASP A 30 21.42 1.56 0.03
N ASP A 31 21.78 2.50 -0.86
CA ASP A 31 21.08 2.74 -2.14
C ASP A 31 21.51 1.65 -3.12
N THR A 32 21.15 0.40 -2.81
CA THR A 32 21.15 -0.70 -3.76
C THR A 32 19.85 -0.63 -4.55
N PRO A 33 19.88 -0.57 -5.88
CA PRO A 33 18.68 -0.39 -6.72
C PRO A 33 17.75 -1.62 -6.75
N ASP A 34 17.99 -2.63 -5.91
CA ASP A 34 17.25 -3.90 -5.86
C ASP A 34 16.56 -4.19 -4.52
N SER A 35 16.66 -3.32 -3.51
CA SER A 35 15.93 -3.56 -2.25
C SER A 35 14.45 -3.19 -2.41
N PRO A 36 13.50 -4.12 -2.19
CA PRO A 36 12.08 -3.80 -2.19
C PRO A 36 11.81 -2.67 -1.19
N PRO A 37 10.86 -1.76 -1.48
CA PRO A 37 10.53 -0.69 -0.56
C PRO A 37 10.22 -1.25 0.84
N PRO A 38 10.71 -0.60 1.92
CA PRO A 38 10.54 -1.11 3.28
C PRO A 38 9.06 -1.29 3.58
N MET A 39 8.73 -2.42 4.20
CA MET A 39 7.36 -2.73 4.59
C MET A 39 6.84 -1.67 5.57
N PRO A 40 5.55 -1.31 5.54
CA PRO A 40 4.95 -0.51 6.59
C PRO A 40 5.18 -1.18 7.95
N PRO A 41 5.49 -0.43 9.03
CA PRO A 41 5.72 -1.03 10.36
C PRO A 41 4.57 -1.93 10.87
N GLU A 42 3.36 -1.69 10.35
CA GLU A 42 2.20 -2.51 10.65
C GLU A 42 2.22 -3.89 10.00
N GLU A 43 2.81 -4.00 8.82
CA GLU A 43 3.00 -5.28 8.16
C GLU A 43 4.07 -6.10 8.90
N GLU A 44 5.13 -5.45 9.38
CA GLU A 44 6.18 -6.08 10.21
C GLU A 44 5.62 -6.66 11.51
N ASP A 45 4.72 -5.93 12.17
CA ASP A 45 4.06 -6.36 13.42
C ASP A 45 2.82 -7.27 13.17
N CYS A 46 2.70 -7.92 12.01
CA CYS A 46 1.54 -8.74 11.65
C CYS A 46 1.91 -10.22 11.57
N ASN A 47 1.24 -11.07 12.36
CA ASN A 47 1.40 -12.54 12.34
C ASN A 47 0.18 -13.21 11.68
N GLY A 48 -0.19 -12.79 10.47
CA GLY A 48 -1.51 -13.05 9.90
C GLY A 48 -1.63 -12.71 8.42
N VAL A 49 -2.78 -12.24 7.96
CA VAL A 49 -2.96 -11.72 6.60
C VAL A 49 -3.05 -10.20 6.64
N PHE A 50 -2.03 -9.55 6.08
CA PHE A 50 -2.02 -8.11 5.93
C PHE A 50 -2.70 -7.71 4.63
N ILE A 51 -3.69 -6.81 4.71
CA ILE A 51 -4.37 -6.29 3.52
C ILE A 51 -4.17 -4.78 3.47
N THR A 52 -3.92 -4.25 2.28
CA THR A 52 -3.97 -2.82 2.03
C THR A 52 -4.89 -2.50 0.86
N TYR A 53 -5.54 -1.33 0.91
CA TYR A 53 -6.24 -0.75 -0.22
C TYR A 53 -5.80 0.70 -0.40
N THR A 54 -5.20 0.99 -1.55
CA THR A 54 -4.66 2.30 -1.90
C THR A 54 -5.42 2.90 -3.07
N PHE A 55 -5.96 4.10 -2.86
CA PHE A 55 -6.50 4.90 -3.95
C PHE A 55 -5.36 5.64 -4.66
N ILE A 56 -5.17 5.36 -5.95
CA ILE A 56 -4.05 5.91 -6.74
C ILE A 56 -4.47 7.25 -7.35
N SER A 57 -5.50 7.24 -8.19
CA SER A 57 -5.92 8.43 -8.92
C SER A 57 -7.36 8.36 -9.37
N ARG A 58 -7.90 9.53 -9.73
CA ARG A 58 -9.14 9.64 -10.52
C ARG A 58 -9.05 10.76 -11.52
N ILE A 59 -9.83 10.64 -12.58
CA ILE A 59 -9.95 11.63 -13.65
C ILE A 59 -11.45 11.82 -13.91
N LYS A 60 -11.90 13.07 -14.08
CA LYS A 60 -13.29 13.36 -14.44
C LYS A 60 -13.55 12.80 -15.84
N GLU A 61 -14.58 11.96 -15.97
CA GLU A 61 -14.89 11.26 -17.21
C GLU A 61 -16.11 11.86 -17.90
N PHE A 62 -16.20 11.69 -19.23
CA PHE A 62 -17.38 12.08 -19.99
C PHE A 62 -18.58 11.16 -19.69
N PRO A 63 -19.82 11.67 -19.80
CA PRO A 63 -20.18 13.06 -20.03
C PRO A 63 -19.94 13.94 -18.79
N HIS A 64 -19.60 15.21 -19.02
CA HIS A 64 -19.49 16.18 -17.93
C HIS A 64 -20.87 16.72 -17.57
N VAL A 65 -21.33 16.37 -16.37
CA VAL A 65 -22.65 16.78 -15.86
C VAL A 65 -22.52 17.80 -14.75
N LYS A 66 -23.54 18.64 -14.58
CA LYS A 66 -23.63 19.60 -13.47
C LYS A 66 -23.98 18.91 -12.14
N ASN A 67 -24.69 17.78 -12.20
CA ASN A 67 -25.05 17.01 -11.01
C ASN A 67 -23.82 16.24 -10.48
N ALA A 68 -23.26 16.71 -9.36
CA ALA A 68 -22.07 16.11 -8.76
C ALA A 68 -22.24 14.62 -8.43
N SER A 69 -23.42 14.20 -7.96
CA SER A 69 -23.71 12.81 -7.59
C SER A 69 -23.79 11.87 -8.80
N ALA A 70 -24.11 12.42 -9.98
CA ALA A 70 -24.17 11.67 -11.24
C ALA A 70 -22.87 11.76 -12.05
N GLN A 71 -21.91 12.61 -11.63
CA GLN A 71 -20.65 12.77 -12.36
C GLN A 71 -19.80 11.50 -12.23
N ALA A 72 -19.46 10.93 -13.39
CA ALA A 72 -18.54 9.82 -13.53
C ALA A 72 -17.07 10.27 -13.37
N TYR A 73 -16.29 9.45 -12.69
CA TYR A 73 -14.85 9.58 -12.60
C TYR A 73 -14.21 8.22 -12.86
N ALA A 74 -13.31 8.14 -13.84
CA ALA A 74 -12.42 7.00 -13.97
C ALA A 74 -11.48 6.97 -12.76
N PHE A 75 -11.29 5.82 -12.12
CA PHE A 75 -10.43 5.64 -10.97
C PHE A 75 -9.42 4.52 -11.18
N LYS A 76 -8.27 4.67 -10.52
CA LYS A 76 -7.26 3.63 -10.33
C LYS A 76 -7.08 3.39 -8.85
N ALA A 77 -7.11 2.13 -8.45
CA ALA A 77 -6.82 1.70 -7.09
C ALA A 77 -6.00 0.41 -7.11
N GLN A 78 -5.37 0.11 -5.98
CA GLN A 78 -4.63 -1.12 -5.78
C GLN A 78 -5.01 -1.71 -4.43
N ALA A 79 -5.37 -2.99 -4.40
CA ALA A 79 -5.44 -3.76 -3.17
C ALA A 79 -4.25 -4.71 -3.11
N THR A 80 -3.72 -4.95 -1.92
CA THR A 80 -2.61 -5.88 -1.72
C THR A 80 -3.00 -6.85 -0.61
N VAL A 81 -2.70 -8.13 -0.81
CA VAL A 81 -2.85 -9.18 0.21
C VAL A 81 -1.49 -9.79 0.43
N THR A 82 -1.00 -9.76 1.66
CA THR A 82 0.26 -10.37 2.09
C THR A 82 -0.05 -11.42 3.14
N ASN A 83 0.46 -12.64 2.96
CA ASN A 83 0.41 -13.71 3.95
C ASN A 83 1.69 -13.67 4.81
N THR A 84 1.57 -13.25 6.06
CA THR A 84 2.66 -13.24 7.05
C THR A 84 2.57 -14.39 8.06
N MET A 85 1.71 -15.38 7.81
CA MET A 85 1.55 -16.55 8.69
C MET A 85 2.62 -17.62 8.47
N ASP A 86 2.65 -18.58 9.40
CA ASP A 86 3.37 -19.86 9.33
C ASP A 86 2.67 -20.93 8.48
N LYS A 87 1.54 -20.59 7.87
CA LYS A 87 0.72 -21.47 7.04
C LYS A 87 0.31 -20.82 5.73
N ASP A 88 0.14 -21.63 4.70
CA ASP A 88 -0.30 -21.15 3.39
C ASP A 88 -1.71 -20.58 3.46
N LEU A 89 -1.92 -19.47 2.75
CA LEU A 89 -3.25 -18.91 2.52
C LEU A 89 -3.81 -19.48 1.21
N LYS A 90 -4.50 -20.60 1.33
CA LYS A 90 -5.07 -21.35 0.20
C LYS A 90 -6.36 -20.70 -0.32
N GLN A 91 -6.53 -20.68 -1.65
CA GLN A 91 -7.74 -20.23 -2.34
C GLN A 91 -8.29 -18.91 -1.79
N TRP A 92 -7.39 -17.94 -1.60
CA TRP A 92 -7.73 -16.70 -0.94
C TRP A 92 -8.81 -15.94 -1.72
N LYS A 93 -9.72 -15.34 -0.96
CA LYS A 93 -10.76 -14.46 -1.50
C LYS A 93 -10.76 -13.14 -0.75
N LEU A 94 -10.83 -12.05 -1.49
CA LEU A 94 -10.85 -10.70 -0.95
C LEU A 94 -12.20 -10.05 -1.26
N TYR A 95 -13.00 -9.79 -0.25
CA TYR A 95 -14.22 -8.99 -0.42
C TYR A 95 -13.87 -7.51 -0.33
N VAL A 96 -14.32 -6.72 -1.30
CA VAL A 96 -14.26 -5.26 -1.29
C VAL A 96 -15.68 -4.72 -1.37
N GLY A 97 -16.11 -4.06 -0.30
CA GLY A 97 -17.42 -3.40 -0.21
C GLY A 97 -17.36 -1.99 -0.81
N PHE A 98 -17.42 -1.90 -2.13
CA PHE A 98 -17.64 -0.66 -2.89
C PHE A 98 -18.92 0.07 -2.43
N GLN A 99 -19.00 1.40 -2.63
CA GLN A 99 -20.10 2.22 -2.08
C GLN A 99 -20.48 3.48 -2.89
N HIS A 100 -19.85 3.68 -4.03
CA HIS A 100 -19.98 4.85 -4.91
C HIS A 100 -20.47 4.46 -6.32
N LYS A 101 -21.28 3.40 -6.42
CA LYS A 101 -21.84 2.86 -7.68
C LYS A 101 -20.76 2.50 -8.69
N GLU A 102 -19.69 1.90 -8.21
CA GLU A 102 -18.50 1.60 -8.97
C GLU A 102 -18.80 0.55 -10.05
N ILE A 103 -18.16 0.73 -11.20
CA ILE A 103 -18.14 -0.21 -12.32
C ILE A 103 -16.67 -0.54 -12.57
N LEU A 104 -16.30 -1.81 -12.49
CA LEU A 104 -14.96 -2.25 -12.86
C LEU A 104 -14.89 -2.46 -14.37
N VAL A 105 -13.80 -1.97 -14.97
CA VAL A 105 -13.51 -2.13 -16.40
C VAL A 105 -12.37 -3.13 -16.59
N SER A 106 -11.43 -3.19 -15.64
CA SER A 106 -10.45 -4.26 -15.60
C SER A 106 -9.92 -4.50 -14.19
N VAL A 107 -9.45 -5.73 -13.98
CA VAL A 107 -8.77 -6.18 -12.77
C VAL A 107 -7.53 -6.95 -13.21
N ASP A 108 -6.40 -6.67 -12.59
CA ASP A 108 -5.12 -7.37 -12.78
C ASP A 108 -4.69 -7.98 -11.45
N GLY A 109 -4.09 -9.17 -11.47
CA GLY A 109 -3.68 -9.91 -10.27
C GLY A 109 -4.81 -10.61 -9.49
N ALA A 110 -6.04 -10.60 -10.02
CA ALA A 110 -7.17 -11.37 -9.50
C ALA A 110 -8.28 -11.51 -10.56
N VAL A 111 -9.29 -12.31 -10.26
CA VAL A 111 -10.56 -12.40 -11.01
C VAL A 111 -11.76 -12.16 -10.09
N ILE A 112 -12.90 -11.76 -10.65
CA ILE A 112 -14.16 -11.68 -9.89
C ILE A 112 -14.64 -13.12 -9.63
N ALA A 113 -14.84 -13.47 -8.36
CA ALA A 113 -15.19 -14.82 -7.94
C ALA A 113 -16.54 -15.31 -8.50
N GLU A 114 -17.46 -14.39 -8.79
CA GLU A 114 -18.77 -14.69 -9.39
C GLU A 114 -18.71 -14.93 -10.92
N GLY A 115 -17.53 -14.77 -11.55
CA GLY A 115 -17.33 -15.09 -12.95
C GLY A 115 -18.01 -14.13 -13.93
N THR A 116 -18.11 -12.84 -13.59
CA THR A 116 -18.74 -11.82 -14.44
C THR A 116 -17.74 -11.20 -15.42
N ASP A 117 -18.23 -10.86 -16.62
CA ASP A 117 -17.45 -10.16 -17.63
C ASP A 117 -17.33 -8.65 -17.33
N PHE A 118 -16.23 -8.05 -17.78
CA PHE A 118 -16.04 -6.61 -17.74
C PHE A 118 -16.69 -5.93 -18.96
N PRO A 119 -17.29 -4.73 -18.80
CA PRO A 119 -17.41 -3.96 -17.57
C PRO A 119 -18.47 -4.50 -16.61
N CYS A 120 -18.16 -4.54 -15.31
CA CYS A 120 -19.00 -5.15 -14.28
C CYS A 120 -19.42 -4.14 -13.20
N PRO A 121 -20.72 -3.95 -12.93
CA PRO A 121 -21.20 -3.10 -11.83
C PRO A 121 -20.97 -3.80 -10.48
N VAL A 122 -20.20 -3.16 -9.60
CA VAL A 122 -19.80 -3.72 -8.30
C VAL A 122 -20.21 -2.85 -7.11
N GLY A 123 -21.12 -1.89 -7.30
CA GLY A 123 -21.47 -0.88 -6.29
C GLY A 123 -22.01 -1.41 -4.95
N ASN A 124 -22.40 -2.69 -4.86
CA ASN A 124 -22.81 -3.35 -3.62
C ASN A 124 -21.66 -4.13 -2.94
N GLY A 125 -20.46 -4.04 -3.51
CA GLY A 125 -19.32 -4.86 -3.20
C GLY A 125 -19.15 -6.03 -4.16
N THR A 126 -17.95 -6.60 -4.17
CA THR A 126 -17.61 -7.79 -4.95
C THR A 126 -16.52 -8.58 -4.23
N THR A 127 -16.36 -9.84 -4.62
CA THR A 127 -15.31 -10.72 -4.10
C THR A 127 -14.32 -11.04 -5.22
N PHE A 128 -13.05 -10.78 -4.96
CA PHE A 128 -11.94 -11.19 -5.82
C PHE A 128 -11.40 -12.54 -5.36
N ALA A 129 -10.97 -13.36 -6.30
CA ALA A 129 -10.24 -14.60 -6.06
C ALA A 129 -8.88 -14.54 -6.76
N GLY A 130 -7.89 -15.22 -6.19
CA GLY A 130 -6.54 -15.20 -6.72
C GLY A 130 -6.40 -15.78 -8.12
N PHE A 131 -5.79 -15.00 -9.02
CA PHE A 131 -5.43 -15.41 -10.37
C PHE A 131 -4.26 -14.54 -10.88
N PRO A 132 -3.21 -15.12 -11.49
CA PRO A 132 -3.01 -16.56 -11.71
C PRO A 132 -2.64 -17.33 -10.44
N GLN A 133 -2.34 -16.62 -9.34
CA GLN A 133 -1.92 -17.20 -8.08
C GLN A 133 -3.10 -17.32 -7.11
N ALA A 134 -3.70 -18.52 -7.06
CA ALA A 134 -4.83 -18.83 -6.18
C ALA A 134 -4.44 -18.98 -4.69
N ASP A 135 -3.17 -19.30 -4.42
CA ASP A 135 -2.63 -19.53 -3.09
C ASP A 135 -1.45 -18.57 -2.81
N LEU A 136 -1.34 -18.07 -1.58
CA LEU A 136 -0.12 -17.41 -1.11
C LEU A 136 0.62 -18.38 -0.18
N ALA A 137 1.92 -18.55 -0.42
CA ALA A 137 2.75 -19.37 0.43
C ALA A 137 2.92 -18.73 1.82
N ASN A 138 3.34 -19.51 2.81
CA ASN A 138 3.69 -19.01 4.13
C ASN A 138 5.05 -18.28 4.15
N SER A 139 5.26 -17.40 5.13
CA SER A 139 6.49 -16.61 5.21
C SER A 139 7.71 -17.40 5.69
N ILE A 140 7.51 -18.52 6.38
CA ILE A 140 8.61 -19.32 6.92
C ILE A 140 9.30 -20.09 5.80
N ASP A 141 8.54 -20.89 5.05
CA ASP A 141 9.06 -21.76 3.97
C ASP A 141 9.62 -20.96 2.79
N THR A 142 9.18 -19.71 2.64
CA THR A 142 9.63 -18.80 1.60
C THR A 142 10.72 -17.83 2.05
N ALA A 143 11.14 -17.90 3.33
CA ALA A 143 12.07 -16.94 3.93
C ALA A 143 11.66 -15.46 3.72
N GLY A 144 10.34 -15.19 3.72
CA GLY A 144 9.80 -13.85 3.52
C GLY A 144 9.82 -13.34 2.07
N ASP A 145 9.96 -14.22 1.07
CA ASP A 145 9.93 -13.84 -0.35
C ASP A 145 8.56 -13.27 -0.75
N MET A 146 8.49 -11.93 -0.84
CA MET A 146 7.28 -11.17 -1.18
C MET A 146 6.64 -11.62 -2.49
N THR A 147 7.40 -12.15 -3.44
CA THR A 147 6.84 -12.63 -4.72
C THR A 147 5.96 -13.87 -4.57
N LYS A 148 6.12 -14.61 -3.45
CA LYS A 148 5.38 -15.84 -3.15
C LYS A 148 4.30 -15.65 -2.09
N ILE A 149 4.50 -14.67 -1.20
CA ILE A 149 3.59 -14.42 -0.08
C ILE A 149 2.66 -13.22 -0.29
N GLN A 150 2.86 -12.44 -1.35
CA GLN A 150 2.06 -11.24 -1.64
C GLN A 150 1.47 -11.28 -3.05
N VAL A 151 0.30 -10.66 -3.18
CA VAL A 151 -0.34 -10.38 -4.47
C VAL A 151 -0.86 -8.94 -4.50
N GLN A 152 -0.71 -8.31 -5.66
CA GLN A 152 -1.20 -6.96 -5.93
C GLN A 152 -2.34 -7.02 -6.94
N ILE A 153 -3.49 -6.50 -6.53
CA ILE A 153 -4.71 -6.44 -7.32
C ILE A 153 -4.88 -5.01 -7.82
N LYS A 154 -4.70 -4.78 -9.13
CA LYS A 154 -4.88 -3.44 -9.71
C LYS A 154 -6.30 -3.33 -10.24
N LEU A 155 -6.98 -2.26 -9.84
CA LEU A 155 -8.37 -1.99 -10.15
C LEU A 155 -8.46 -0.77 -11.05
N LEU A 156 -9.10 -0.93 -12.20
CA LEU A 156 -9.49 0.16 -13.09
C LEU A 156 -11.01 0.15 -13.24
N GLY A 157 -11.62 1.31 -13.07
CA GLY A 157 -13.07 1.40 -13.20
C GLY A 157 -13.57 2.83 -13.21
N THR A 158 -14.89 2.96 -13.15
CA THR A 158 -15.61 4.23 -13.04
C THR A 158 -16.35 4.26 -11.71
N GLN A 159 -16.39 5.42 -11.07
CA GLN A 159 -17.11 5.67 -9.83
C GLN A 159 -17.92 6.97 -9.93
N PHE A 160 -18.91 7.14 -9.06
CA PHE A 160 -19.83 8.26 -9.12
C PHE A 160 -19.87 9.07 -7.83
N GLY A 161 -20.10 10.38 -7.94
CA GLY A 161 -20.51 11.21 -6.81
C GLY A 161 -19.43 11.67 -5.84
N VAL A 162 -18.19 11.17 -5.95
CA VAL A 162 -17.10 11.61 -5.08
C VAL A 162 -16.27 12.70 -5.77
N LYS A 163 -16.59 13.97 -5.47
CA LYS A 163 -15.82 15.13 -5.95
C LYS A 163 -14.47 15.28 -5.21
N PRO A 164 -13.43 15.85 -5.86
CA PRO A 164 -12.27 16.40 -5.15
C PRO A 164 -12.69 17.39 -4.05
N THR A 165 -12.16 17.32 -2.82
CA THR A 165 -11.01 16.55 -2.29
C THR A 165 -11.34 15.18 -1.67
N GLY A 166 -12.60 14.74 -1.70
CA GLY A 166 -13.02 13.47 -1.09
C GLY A 166 -12.31 12.27 -1.73
N ILE A 167 -11.89 11.28 -0.95
CA ILE A 167 -11.20 10.09 -1.48
C ILE A 167 -12.16 8.90 -1.41
N PRO A 168 -12.45 8.25 -2.55
CA PRO A 168 -13.42 7.16 -2.68
C PRO A 168 -12.82 5.87 -2.12
N MET A 169 -12.95 5.70 -0.81
CA MET A 169 -12.51 4.50 -0.13
C MET A 169 -13.66 3.47 -0.11
N PRO A 170 -13.38 2.17 -0.21
CA PRO A 170 -14.40 1.17 0.03
C PRO A 170 -14.97 1.28 1.45
N LYS A 171 -16.22 0.87 1.63
CA LYS A 171 -16.90 0.83 2.93
C LYS A 171 -16.28 -0.21 3.85
N THR A 172 -15.92 -1.36 3.27
CA THR A 172 -15.29 -2.49 3.97
C THR A 172 -14.37 -3.22 3.02
N ILE A 173 -13.39 -3.91 3.56
CA ILE A 173 -12.58 -4.88 2.83
C ILE A 173 -12.14 -5.94 3.84
N LYS A 174 -12.17 -7.20 3.45
CA LYS A 174 -11.90 -8.34 4.34
C LYS A 174 -11.50 -9.57 3.54
N ILE A 175 -10.68 -10.43 4.15
CA ILE A 175 -10.47 -11.78 3.62
C ILE A 175 -11.74 -12.61 3.84
N VAL A 176 -12.07 -13.44 2.87
CA VAL A 176 -13.15 -14.43 2.93
C VAL A 176 -12.47 -15.80 2.91
N HIS A 177 -11.99 -16.23 4.08
CA HIS A 177 -11.33 -17.50 4.26
C HIS A 177 -11.77 -18.13 5.58
N ASP A 178 -11.92 -19.45 5.58
CA ASP A 178 -12.34 -20.19 6.78
C ASP A 178 -11.29 -20.08 7.89
N GLY A 179 -11.75 -19.77 9.10
CA GLY A 179 -10.87 -19.68 10.28
C GLY A 179 -10.03 -18.39 10.42
N ILE A 180 -10.09 -17.45 9.47
CA ILE A 180 -9.41 -16.15 9.59
C ILE A 180 -10.44 -15.05 9.86
N LYS A 181 -10.44 -14.49 11.09
CA LYS A 181 -11.33 -13.39 11.48
C LYS A 181 -10.54 -12.08 11.52
N CYS A 182 -10.80 -11.20 10.56
CA CYS A 182 -10.19 -9.87 10.54
C CYS A 182 -10.97 -8.89 11.44
N PRO A 183 -10.29 -8.05 12.23
CA PRO A 183 -10.88 -6.88 12.86
C PRO A 183 -11.30 -5.83 11.80
N ALA A 184 -12.08 -4.84 12.24
CA ALA A 184 -12.55 -3.78 11.36
C ALA A 184 -11.38 -2.94 10.77
N PRO A 185 -11.55 -2.41 9.53
CA PRO A 185 -10.59 -1.53 8.88
C PRO A 185 -10.02 -0.41 9.74
N LYS A 186 -8.72 -0.14 9.62
CA LYS A 186 -8.12 1.12 10.09
C LYS A 186 -7.66 1.97 8.90
N ARG A 187 -8.11 3.23 8.84
CA ARG A 187 -7.66 4.22 7.84
C ARG A 187 -6.32 4.83 8.26
N ARG A 188 -5.35 4.90 7.34
CA ARG A 188 -4.02 5.50 7.59
C ARG A 188 -3.75 6.70 6.68
N GLY A 189 -3.02 7.68 7.23
CA GLY A 189 -2.56 8.88 6.52
C GLY A 189 -3.67 9.85 6.11
N LYS A 190 -3.32 10.83 5.25
CA LYS A 190 -4.29 11.72 4.61
C LYS A 190 -5.10 10.95 3.56
N LYS A 191 -6.06 10.14 4.02
CA LYS A 191 -7.22 9.61 3.28
C LYS A 191 -6.95 8.61 2.13
N LYS A 192 -5.73 8.09 1.90
CA LYS A 192 -5.38 7.31 0.70
C LYS A 192 -5.17 5.80 0.89
N ALA A 193 -5.04 5.30 2.11
CA ALA A 193 -4.82 3.88 2.38
C ALA A 193 -5.73 3.35 3.52
N LEU A 194 -6.21 2.13 3.35
CA LEU A 194 -6.85 1.33 4.39
C LEU A 194 -5.98 0.10 4.65
N ASN A 195 -5.62 -0.15 5.91
CA ASN A 195 -4.79 -1.29 6.31
C ASN A 195 -5.58 -2.23 7.23
N PHE A 196 -5.27 -3.52 7.14
CA PHE A 196 -5.93 -4.59 7.89
C PHE A 196 -4.89 -5.60 8.33
N LYS A 197 -4.95 -5.97 9.60
CA LYS A 197 -4.25 -7.14 10.12
C LYS A 197 -5.30 -8.17 10.46
N CYS A 198 -5.46 -9.16 9.60
CA CYS A 198 -5.95 -10.47 10.00
C CYS A 198 -4.72 -11.31 10.37
#